data_AF-W0LWX7-F1
#
_entry.id   AF-W0LWX7-F1
#
_cell.length_a   1.000
_cell.length_b   1.000
_cell.length_c   1.000
_cell.angle_alpha   90.00
_cell.angle_beta   90.00
_cell.angle_gamma   90.00
#
_symmetry.space_group_name_H-M   'P 1'
#
loop_
_entity.id
_entity.type
_entity.pdbx_description
1 polymer ?
#
loop_
_entity_poly.entity_id
_entity_poly.type
_entity_poly.pdbx_seq_one_letter_code
_entity_poly.pdbx_strand_id
1 'polypeptide(L)'
;ERKEIPQWFIKITDYAEELLNDLDKLDEWPEQVKTMQRNWIGRSEGVEITFDVAHSDEKVTVYTTRPDTFMGATYIAVAAGHPLARQAAAGNPVLADFIAECSTTKVAEADMATMEKKGMATGLSAIHPLTGEAIPVWVANFVLMEYGTGAVMAVPGHDQRDWEFATKYGLNIKPVI
;
A
#
# COMPACT_ATOMS: atom_id res chain seq x y z
N GLU A 1 11.70 20.21 -2.04
CA GLU A 1 10.31 20.41 -1.60
C GLU A 1 9.35 19.86 -2.64
N ARG A 2 8.39 19.04 -2.21
CA ARG A 2 7.24 18.63 -3.03
C ARG A 2 6.23 19.77 -2.95
N LYS A 3 5.87 20.38 -4.09
CA LYS A 3 4.86 21.44 -4.14
C LYS A 3 3.64 20.91 -4.88
N GLU A 4 2.49 21.05 -4.26
CA GLU A 4 1.21 20.82 -4.94
C GLU A 4 0.98 21.96 -5.91
N ILE A 5 0.99 21.64 -7.21
CA ILE A 5 0.76 22.60 -8.28
C ILE A 5 -0.35 22.02 -9.15
N PRO A 6 -1.40 22.79 -9.48
CA PRO A 6 -2.41 22.34 -10.43
C PRO A 6 -1.77 21.98 -11.78
N GLN A 7 -2.04 20.77 -12.27
CA GLN A 7 -1.52 20.27 -13.54
C GLN A 7 -2.64 19.64 -14.37
N TRP A 8 -2.45 19.63 -15.68
CA TRP A 8 -3.32 18.94 -16.62
C TRP A 8 -2.87 17.49 -16.78
N PHE A 9 -3.82 16.56 -16.71
CA PHE A 9 -3.61 15.14 -16.93
C PHE A 9 -4.53 14.64 -18.03
N ILE A 10 -4.00 13.81 -18.93
CA ILE A 10 -4.83 13.04 -19.86
C ILE A 10 -5.23 11.77 -19.13
N LYS A 11 -6.53 11.44 -19.13
CA LYS A 11 -7.07 10.25 -18.47
C LYS A 11 -6.82 8.99 -19.31
N ILE A 12 -5.54 8.69 -19.56
CA ILE A 12 -5.09 7.51 -20.30
C ILE A 12 -5.56 6.20 -19.65
N THR A 13 -5.84 6.23 -18.34
CA THR A 13 -6.40 5.11 -17.60
C THR A 13 -7.75 4.63 -18.12
N ASP A 14 -8.55 5.49 -18.78
CA ASP A 14 -9.79 5.06 -19.43
C ASP A 14 -9.55 4.11 -20.62
N TYR A 15 -8.33 4.09 -21.16
CA TYR A 15 -7.90 3.21 -22.26
C TYR A 15 -6.97 2.08 -21.79
N ALA A 16 -6.74 1.91 -20.48
CA ALA A 16 -5.78 0.93 -19.97
C ALA A 16 -6.12 -0.51 -20.43
N GLU A 17 -7.41 -0.86 -20.42
CA GLU A 17 -7.89 -2.16 -20.86
C GLU A 17 -7.70 -2.38 -22.37
N GLU A 18 -8.02 -1.37 -23.18
CA GLU A 18 -7.83 -1.40 -24.63
C GLU A 18 -6.35 -1.52 -24.98
N LEU A 19 -5.50 -0.68 -24.37
CA LEU A 19 -4.05 -0.71 -24.57
C LEU A 19 -3.44 -2.06 -24.18
N LEU A 20 -3.94 -2.71 -23.12
CA LEU A 20 -3.45 -4.00 -22.67
C LEU A 20 -3.86 -5.12 -23.64
N ASN A 21 -5.14 -5.18 -24.00
CA ASN A 21 -5.69 -6.22 -24.87
C ASN A 21 -5.14 -6.12 -26.30
N ASP A 22 -4.87 -4.90 -26.77
CA ASP A 22 -4.39 -4.69 -28.13
C ASP A 22 -2.90 -5.08 -28.30
N LEU A 23 -2.14 -5.28 -27.22
CA LEU A 23 -0.79 -5.87 -27.30
C LEU A 23 -0.81 -7.27 -27.91
N ASP A 24 -1.90 -8.03 -27.72
CA ASP A 24 -2.03 -9.39 -28.25
C ASP A 24 -2.26 -9.41 -29.77
N LYS A 25 -2.61 -8.27 -30.37
CA LYS A 25 -2.75 -8.10 -31.83
C LYS A 25 -1.42 -7.77 -32.51
N LEU A 26 -0.36 -7.48 -31.74
CA LEU A 26 0.95 -7.07 -32.25
C LEU A 26 1.88 -8.28 -32.42
N ASP A 27 1.59 -9.11 -33.43
CA ASP A 27 2.32 -10.34 -33.70
C ASP A 27 3.79 -10.10 -34.07
N GLU A 28 4.09 -8.98 -34.74
CA GLU A 28 5.44 -8.62 -35.18
C GLU A 28 6.28 -7.92 -34.09
N TRP A 29 5.70 -7.63 -32.92
CA TRP A 29 6.42 -6.96 -31.84
C TRP A 29 7.26 -7.95 -31.02
N PRO A 30 8.48 -7.55 -30.61
CA PRO A 30 9.28 -8.36 -29.69
C PRO A 30 8.53 -8.63 -28.39
N GLU A 31 8.50 -9.89 -27.96
CA GLU A 31 7.77 -10.28 -26.74
C GLU A 31 8.28 -9.55 -25.48
N GLN A 32 9.57 -9.19 -25.45
CA GLN A 32 10.15 -8.38 -24.39
C GLN A 32 9.48 -7.01 -24.27
N VAL A 33 9.19 -6.34 -25.40
CA VAL A 33 8.53 -5.03 -25.40
C VAL A 33 7.07 -5.16 -24.95
N LYS A 34 6.35 -6.17 -25.43
CA LYS A 34 4.97 -6.46 -24.99
C LYS A 34 4.94 -6.74 -23.48
N THR A 35 5.89 -7.53 -22.98
CA THR A 35 6.03 -7.81 -21.53
C THR A 35 6.29 -6.54 -20.72
N MET A 36 7.19 -5.66 -21.18
CA MET A 36 7.42 -4.37 -20.53
C MET A 36 6.15 -3.52 -20.47
N GLN A 37 5.38 -3.46 -21.56
CA GLN A 37 4.11 -2.71 -21.60
C GLN A 37 3.06 -3.32 -20.67
N ARG A 38 2.89 -4.65 -20.65
CA ARG A 38 1.97 -5.33 -19.72
C ARG A 38 2.33 -5.05 -18.26
N ASN A 39 3.61 -5.14 -17.93
CA ASN A 39 4.10 -4.83 -16.58
C ASN A 39 3.94 -3.35 -16.22
N TRP A 40 4.10 -2.45 -17.19
CA TRP A 40 3.91 -1.00 -17.01
C TRP A 40 2.45 -0.63 -16.80
N ILE A 41 1.54 -1.19 -17.60
CA ILE A 41 0.09 -0.99 -17.42
C ILE A 41 -0.36 -1.60 -16.09
N GLY A 42 0.17 -2.78 -15.74
CA GLY A 42 0.04 -3.36 -14.40
C GLY A 42 -1.40 -3.63 -13.97
N ARG A 43 -2.27 -4.07 -14.90
CA ARG A 43 -3.66 -4.41 -14.57
C ARG A 43 -3.67 -5.50 -13.50
N SER A 44 -4.43 -5.25 -12.45
CA SER A 44 -4.73 -6.23 -11.43
C SER A 44 -6.21 -6.21 -11.10
N GLU A 45 -6.75 -7.38 -10.77
CA GLU A 45 -8.08 -7.51 -10.21
C GLU A 45 -7.94 -7.79 -8.71
N GLY A 46 -8.79 -7.16 -7.92
CA GLY A 46 -8.66 -7.18 -6.47
C GLY A 46 -9.93 -6.74 -5.79
N VAL A 47 -9.85 -6.63 -4.47
CA VAL A 47 -10.98 -6.31 -3.60
C VAL A 47 -10.60 -5.17 -2.68
N GLU A 48 -11.52 -4.22 -2.54
CA GLU A 48 -11.46 -3.22 -1.46
C GLU A 48 -12.10 -3.79 -0.19
N ILE A 49 -11.38 -3.69 0.92
CA ILE A 49 -11.84 -4.20 2.21
C ILE A 49 -11.75 -3.07 3.23
N THR A 50 -12.85 -2.81 3.91
CA THR A 50 -12.93 -1.77 4.94
C THR A 50 -12.84 -2.39 6.33
N PHE A 51 -11.93 -1.86 7.14
CA PHE A 51 -11.76 -2.21 8.55
C PHE A 51 -12.22 -1.06 9.42
N ASP A 52 -12.88 -1.38 10.53
CA ASP A 52 -13.19 -0.41 11.57
C ASP A 52 -11.95 -0.11 12.40
N VAL A 53 -11.73 1.14 12.80
CA VAL A 53 -10.67 1.50 13.74
C VAL A 53 -11.19 1.34 15.17
N ALA A 54 -10.44 0.64 16.01
CA ALA A 54 -10.82 0.38 17.39
C ALA A 54 -11.01 1.69 18.16
N HIS A 55 -12.10 1.78 18.93
CA HIS A 55 -12.44 2.94 19.77
C HIS A 55 -12.65 4.26 19.02
N SER A 56 -13.00 4.22 17.72
CA SER A 56 -13.41 5.39 16.95
C SER A 56 -14.46 5.03 15.90
N ASP A 57 -15.06 6.05 15.28
CA ASP A 57 -15.95 5.89 14.12
C ASP A 57 -15.17 5.90 12.79
N GLU A 58 -13.84 5.97 12.85
CA GLU A 58 -12.97 6.00 11.69
C GLU A 58 -12.86 4.62 11.05
N LYS A 59 -12.58 4.61 9.75
CA LYS A 59 -12.41 3.39 8.96
C LYS A 59 -11.13 3.47 8.15
N VAL A 60 -10.54 2.31 7.86
CA VAL A 60 -9.44 2.19 6.90
C VAL A 60 -9.85 1.21 5.81
N THR A 61 -9.88 1.69 4.57
CA THR A 61 -10.10 0.84 3.40
C THR A 61 -8.76 0.51 2.78
N VAL A 62 -8.54 -0.77 2.49
CA VAL A 62 -7.35 -1.27 1.80
C VAL A 62 -7.75 -1.93 0.49
N TYR A 63 -6.84 -1.94 -0.48
CA TYR A 63 -7.00 -2.73 -1.71
C TYR A 63 -6.02 -3.91 -1.70
N THR A 64 -6.47 -5.08 -2.12
CA THR A 64 -5.62 -6.27 -2.27
C THR A 64 -5.97 -7.07 -3.53
N THR A 65 -4.94 -7.55 -4.21
CA THR A 65 -5.05 -8.52 -5.32
C THR A 65 -4.98 -9.96 -4.83
N ARG A 66 -4.76 -10.16 -3.52
CA ARG A 66 -4.65 -11.46 -2.84
C ARG A 66 -5.72 -11.59 -1.73
N PRO A 67 -7.03 -11.54 -2.05
CA PRO A 67 -8.07 -11.74 -1.04
C PRO A 67 -8.06 -13.18 -0.49
N ASP A 68 -7.46 -14.13 -1.20
CA ASP A 68 -7.26 -15.51 -0.76
C ASP A 68 -6.45 -15.62 0.53
N THR A 69 -5.53 -14.68 0.77
CA THR A 69 -4.66 -14.69 1.96
C THR A 69 -5.20 -13.83 3.12
N PHE A 70 -6.42 -13.30 3.00
CA PHE A 70 -6.98 -12.31 3.92
C PHE A 70 -6.93 -12.71 5.40
N MET A 71 -7.20 -13.98 5.71
CA MET A 71 -7.17 -14.52 7.09
C MET A 71 -5.78 -14.49 7.75
N GLY A 72 -4.73 -14.24 6.95
CA GLY A 72 -3.34 -14.07 7.38
C GLY A 72 -2.92 -12.62 7.56
N ALA A 73 -3.85 -11.66 7.42
CA ALA A 73 -3.56 -10.25 7.64
C ALA A 73 -3.28 -9.98 9.13
N THR A 74 -2.07 -9.53 9.47
CA THR A 74 -1.63 -9.35 10.86
C THR A 74 -1.37 -7.89 11.24
N TYR A 75 -1.29 -6.98 10.28
CA TYR A 75 -1.23 -5.53 10.50
C TYR A 75 -1.71 -4.78 9.24
N ILE A 76 -1.95 -3.48 9.40
CA ILE A 76 -2.24 -2.56 8.29
C ILE A 76 -1.13 -1.53 8.19
N ALA A 77 -0.66 -1.27 6.98
CA ALA A 77 0.29 -0.19 6.71
C ALA A 77 -0.41 0.95 5.97
N VAL A 78 -0.25 2.18 6.46
CA VAL A 78 -0.79 3.40 5.85
C VAL A 78 0.34 4.32 5.42
N ALA A 79 0.10 5.10 4.37
CA ALA A 79 1.03 6.12 3.91
C ALA A 79 1.18 7.24 4.95
N ALA A 80 2.33 7.93 4.94
CA ALA A 80 2.60 9.06 5.83
C ALA A 80 1.57 10.20 5.69
N GLY A 81 1.00 10.38 4.50
CA GLY A 81 -0.04 11.39 4.23
C GLY A 81 -1.45 10.98 4.63
N HIS A 82 -1.67 9.74 5.09
CA HIS A 82 -3.00 9.20 5.37
C HIS A 82 -3.67 9.91 6.56
N PRO A 83 -5.00 10.16 6.53
CA PRO A 83 -5.71 10.83 7.63
C PRO A 83 -5.46 10.21 9.01
N LEU A 84 -5.49 8.87 9.11
CA LEU A 84 -5.17 8.14 10.35
C LEU A 84 -3.74 8.37 10.84
N ALA A 85 -2.76 8.50 9.94
CA ALA A 85 -1.38 8.79 10.31
C ALA A 85 -1.27 10.19 10.94
N ARG A 86 -1.95 11.19 10.33
CA ARG A 86 -2.00 12.56 10.85
C ARG A 86 -2.71 12.63 12.21
N GLN A 87 -3.81 11.91 12.36
CA GLN A 87 -4.56 11.83 13.62
C GLN A 87 -3.69 11.22 14.73
N ALA A 88 -3.02 10.10 14.45
CA ALA A 88 -2.11 9.46 15.40
C ALA A 88 -0.91 10.34 15.78
N ALA A 89 -0.42 11.16 14.85
CA ALA A 89 0.71 12.05 15.09
C ALA A 89 0.38 13.26 15.97
N ALA A 90 -0.90 13.65 16.11
CA ALA A 90 -1.30 14.82 16.89
C ALA A 90 -0.86 14.76 18.37
N GLY A 91 -0.74 13.55 18.93
CA GLY A 91 -0.26 13.30 20.30
C GLY A 91 1.14 12.68 20.38
N ASN A 92 1.84 12.50 19.26
CA ASN A 92 3.10 11.76 19.20
C ASN A 92 4.13 12.52 18.33
N PRO A 93 5.00 13.34 18.96
CA PRO A 93 6.02 14.12 18.24
C PRO A 93 6.97 13.25 17.42
N VAL A 94 7.31 12.06 17.92
CA VAL A 94 8.21 11.12 17.23
C VAL A 94 7.58 10.60 15.94
N LEU A 95 6.26 10.33 15.97
CA LEU A 95 5.51 9.95 14.77
C LEU A 95 5.35 11.11 13.79
N ALA A 96 5.14 12.33 14.29
CA ALA A 96 5.09 13.53 13.46
C ALA A 96 6.41 13.75 12.70
N ASP A 97 7.54 13.60 13.39
CA ASP A 97 8.87 13.70 12.79
C ASP A 97 9.10 12.61 11.72
N PHE A 98 8.67 11.37 12.00
CA PHE A 98 8.75 10.28 11.03
C PHE A 98 7.90 10.53 9.77
N ILE A 99 6.69 11.06 9.93
CA ILE A 99 5.83 11.45 8.82
C ILE A 99 6.47 12.56 7.98
N ALA A 100 7.11 13.53 8.63
CA ALA A 100 7.86 14.59 7.95
C ALA A 100 9.06 14.03 7.18
N GLU A 101 9.85 13.11 7.76
CA GLU A 101 10.96 12.40 7.08
C GLU A 101 10.45 11.70 5.81
N CYS A 102 9.36 10.91 5.94
CA CYS A 102 8.76 10.21 4.81
C CYS A 102 8.32 11.17 3.69
N SER A 103 7.79 12.33 4.04
CA SER A 103 7.32 13.35 3.08
C SER A 103 8.47 14.02 2.30
N THR A 104 9.68 14.01 2.85
CA THR A 104 10.87 14.58 2.19
C THR A 104 11.62 13.59 1.30
N THR A 105 11.35 12.29 1.46
CA THR A 105 12.04 11.23 0.73
C THR A 105 11.58 11.25 -0.73
N LYS A 106 12.43 11.76 -1.62
CA LYS A 106 12.23 11.71 -3.07
C LYS A 106 12.56 10.30 -3.52
N VAL A 107 11.55 9.49 -3.81
CA VAL A 107 11.79 8.15 -4.35
C VAL A 107 11.16 8.11 -5.73
N ALA A 108 11.98 7.94 -6.76
CA ALA A 108 11.46 7.45 -8.03
C ALA A 108 10.93 6.04 -7.78
N GLU A 109 9.85 5.61 -8.43
CA GLU A 109 9.27 4.26 -8.23
C GLU A 109 10.32 3.14 -8.31
N ALA A 110 11.30 3.28 -9.21
CA ALA A 110 12.41 2.35 -9.35
C ALA A 110 13.27 2.20 -8.09
N ASP A 111 13.45 3.28 -7.32
CA ASP A 111 14.28 3.30 -6.11
C ASP A 111 13.54 2.74 -4.89
N MET A 112 12.20 2.66 -4.94
CA MET A 112 11.37 2.18 -3.82
C MET A 112 11.61 0.71 -3.50
N ALA A 113 11.85 -0.12 -4.52
CA ALA A 113 12.10 -1.54 -4.34
C ALA A 113 13.40 -1.82 -3.58
N THR A 114 14.39 -0.94 -3.71
CA THR A 114 15.70 -1.04 -3.05
C THR A 114 15.81 -0.24 -1.76
N MET A 115 14.83 0.63 -1.49
CA MET A 115 14.84 1.48 -0.30
C MET A 115 14.68 0.64 0.97
N GLU A 116 15.38 1.05 2.03
CA GLU A 116 15.15 0.48 3.34
C GLU A 116 13.70 0.73 3.79
N LYS A 117 12.97 -0.36 4.03
CA LYS A 117 11.60 -0.30 4.56
C LYS A 117 11.65 0.16 6.01
N LYS A 118 11.08 1.33 6.26
CA LYS A 118 10.95 1.92 7.60
C LYS A 118 9.47 2.08 7.92
N GLY A 119 9.13 1.91 9.19
CA GLY A 119 7.81 2.22 9.68
C GLY A 119 7.77 2.46 11.18
N MET A 120 6.64 3.00 11.62
CA MET A 120 6.38 3.34 13.01
C MET A 120 4.94 3.00 13.38
N ALA A 121 4.76 2.42 14.57
CA ALA A 121 3.44 2.10 15.10
C ALA A 121 2.65 3.40 15.36
N THR A 122 1.39 3.44 14.94
CA THR A 122 0.51 4.59 15.20
C THR A 122 -0.09 4.57 16.60
N GLY A 123 -0.10 3.42 17.26
CA GLY A 123 -0.89 3.17 18.48
C GLY A 123 -2.37 2.88 18.20
N LEU A 124 -2.82 3.04 16.95
CA LEU A 124 -4.16 2.65 16.52
C LEU A 124 -4.19 1.15 16.18
N SER A 125 -5.38 0.58 16.24
CA SER A 125 -5.64 -0.79 15.78
C SER A 125 -6.89 -0.82 14.93
N ALA A 126 -6.87 -1.63 13.88
CA ALA A 126 -8.01 -1.91 13.04
C ALA A 126 -8.62 -3.25 13.45
N ILE A 127 -9.94 -3.41 13.30
CA ILE A 127 -10.67 -4.63 13.62
C ILE A 127 -10.78 -5.47 12.36
N HIS A 128 -10.20 -6.66 12.38
CA HIS A 128 -10.28 -7.59 11.26
C HIS A 128 -11.74 -8.04 11.07
N PRO A 129 -12.38 -7.78 9.92
CA PRO A 129 -13.84 -7.91 9.77
C PRO A 129 -14.36 -9.34 9.88
N LEU A 130 -13.52 -10.36 9.60
CA LEU A 130 -13.91 -11.77 9.74
C LEU A 130 -13.54 -12.42 11.07
N THR A 131 -12.41 -12.05 11.70
CA THR A 131 -11.96 -12.68 12.96
C THR A 131 -12.35 -11.87 14.20
N GLY A 132 -12.62 -10.57 14.05
CA GLY A 132 -12.82 -9.64 15.16
C GLY A 132 -11.54 -9.28 15.91
N GLU A 133 -10.38 -9.78 15.49
CA GLU A 133 -9.10 -9.50 16.13
C GLU A 133 -8.65 -8.05 15.85
N ALA A 134 -8.06 -7.40 16.85
CA ALA A 134 -7.43 -6.11 16.68
C ALA A 134 -6.03 -6.29 16.06
N ILE A 135 -5.80 -5.70 14.89
CA ILE A 135 -4.52 -5.69 14.20
C ILE A 135 -3.91 -4.28 14.21
N PRO A 136 -2.61 -4.12 14.51
CA PRO A 136 -2.01 -2.80 14.66
C PRO A 136 -1.93 -2.05 13.32
N VAL A 137 -2.10 -0.73 13.37
CA VAL A 137 -1.90 0.16 12.22
C VAL A 137 -0.53 0.81 12.30
N TRP A 138 0.22 0.76 11.20
CA TRP A 138 1.58 1.28 11.08
C TRP A 138 1.68 2.33 9.98
N VAL A 139 2.46 3.38 10.20
CA VAL A 139 2.91 4.24 9.10
C VAL A 139 4.12 3.59 8.46
N ALA A 140 4.13 3.45 7.14
CA ALA A 140 5.24 2.84 6.40
C ALA A 140 5.67 3.71 5.22
N ASN A 141 6.98 3.82 5.00
CA ASN A 141 7.56 4.67 3.94
C ASN A 141 7.40 4.13 2.51
N PHE A 142 6.96 2.88 2.36
CA PHE A 142 6.73 2.23 1.07
C PHE A 142 5.25 2.22 0.64
N VAL A 143 4.35 2.76 1.47
CA VAL A 143 2.93 2.95 1.11
C VAL A 143 2.76 4.39 0.62
N LEU A 144 2.21 4.54 -0.59
CA LEU A 144 2.02 5.83 -1.25
C LEU A 144 0.56 6.25 -1.23
N MET A 145 0.28 7.53 -1.00
CA MET A 145 -1.08 8.06 -0.99
C MET A 145 -1.74 8.04 -2.37
N GLU A 146 -0.93 8.11 -3.43
CA GLU A 146 -1.37 8.16 -4.81
C GLU A 146 -1.76 6.79 -5.37
N TYR A 147 -1.43 5.71 -4.63
CA TYR A 147 -1.71 4.33 -5.03
C TYR A 147 -2.86 3.75 -4.21
N GLY A 148 -3.96 3.44 -4.88
CA GLY A 148 -5.16 2.88 -4.27
C GLY A 148 -5.76 3.83 -3.22
N THR A 149 -5.97 3.31 -2.01
CA THR A 149 -6.56 4.06 -0.89
C THR A 149 -5.52 4.72 0.02
N GLY A 150 -4.22 4.58 -0.29
CA GLY A 150 -3.14 4.99 0.61
C GLY A 150 -2.98 4.09 1.84
N ALA A 151 -3.58 2.90 1.83
CA ALA A 151 -3.48 1.89 2.87
C ALA A 151 -3.47 0.47 2.28
N VAL A 152 -2.68 -0.43 2.88
CA VAL A 152 -2.59 -1.83 2.48
C VAL A 152 -2.68 -2.73 3.71
N MET A 153 -3.39 -3.85 3.60
CA MET A 153 -3.26 -4.93 4.58
C MET A 153 -1.94 -5.65 4.34
N ALA A 154 -1.30 -6.08 5.42
CA ALA A 154 -0.08 -6.84 5.32
C ALA A 154 -0.31 -8.29 5.74
N VAL A 155 0.18 -9.20 4.90
CA VAL A 155 0.06 -10.65 5.08
C VAL A 155 1.47 -11.28 5.07
N PRO A 156 2.22 -11.19 6.18
CA PRO A 156 3.63 -11.60 6.23
C PRO A 156 3.90 -13.08 5.92
N GLY A 157 2.87 -13.93 6.02
CA GLY A 157 3.01 -15.34 5.63
C GLY A 157 3.17 -15.55 4.12
N HIS A 158 2.75 -14.57 3.29
CA HIS A 158 2.55 -14.76 1.85
C HIS A 158 2.98 -13.58 0.96
N ASP A 159 3.42 -12.45 1.53
CA ASP A 159 4.07 -11.35 0.80
C ASP A 159 5.47 -11.11 1.38
N GLN A 160 6.49 -11.13 0.51
CA GLN A 160 7.89 -10.99 0.89
C GLN A 160 8.20 -9.64 1.55
N ARG A 161 7.56 -8.56 1.10
CA ARG A 161 7.79 -7.22 1.66
C ARG A 161 7.19 -7.12 3.05
N ASP A 162 6.01 -7.70 3.25
CA ASP A 162 5.36 -7.78 4.55
C ASP A 162 6.15 -8.67 5.51
N TRP A 163 6.71 -9.78 5.02
CA TRP A 163 7.57 -10.67 5.81
C TRP A 163 8.83 -9.96 6.33
N GLU A 164 9.53 -9.23 5.46
CA GLU A 164 10.73 -8.47 5.84
C GLU A 164 10.41 -7.37 6.87
N PHE A 165 9.31 -6.65 6.67
CA PHE A 165 8.87 -5.63 7.60
C PHE A 165 8.45 -6.24 8.95
N ALA A 166 7.64 -7.30 8.93
CA ALA A 166 7.21 -8.00 10.14
C ALA A 166 8.40 -8.57 10.92
N THR A 167 9.37 -9.17 10.23
CA THR A 167 10.58 -9.71 10.83
C THR A 167 11.42 -8.61 11.48
N LYS A 168 11.59 -7.47 10.80
CA LYS A 168 12.35 -6.31 11.33
C LYS A 168 11.71 -5.72 12.59
N TYR A 169 10.38 -5.64 12.63
CA TYR A 169 9.64 -4.97 13.71
C TYR A 169 9.01 -5.92 14.73
N GLY A 170 9.23 -7.23 14.61
CA GLY A 170 8.67 -8.24 15.53
C GLY A 170 7.15 -8.35 15.45
N LEU A 171 6.56 -8.14 14.27
CA LEU A 171 5.12 -8.29 14.06
C LEU A 171 4.73 -9.75 13.86
N ASN A 172 3.45 -10.05 14.11
CA ASN A 172 2.93 -11.40 13.99
C ASN A 172 2.99 -11.89 12.53
N ILE A 173 3.36 -13.16 12.33
CA ILE A 173 3.44 -13.81 11.02
C ILE A 173 2.54 -15.03 11.06
N LYS A 174 1.53 -15.09 10.19
CA LYS A 174 0.51 -16.13 10.18
C LYS A 174 0.42 -16.81 8.82
N PRO A 175 0.76 -18.11 8.70
CA PRO A 175 0.53 -18.87 7.48
C PRO A 175 -0.95 -19.23 7.34
N VAL A 176 -1.45 -19.19 6.11
CA VAL A 176 -2.87 -19.48 5.74
C VAL A 176 -3.03 -20.16 4.38
N ILE A 177 -1.91 -20.49 3.72
CA ILE A 177 -1.80 -21.30 2.51
C ILE A 177 -0.69 -22.32 2.77
#